data_AF-A0A819SUN4-F1
#
_entry.id   AF-A0A819SUN4-F1
#
_cell.length_a   1.000
_cell.length_b   1.000
_cell.length_c   1.000
_cell.angle_alpha   90.00
_cell.angle_beta   90.00
_cell.angle_gamma   90.00
#
_symmetry.space_group_name_H-M   'P 1'
#
loop_
_entity.id
_entity.type
_entity.pdbx_description
1 polymer ?
#
loop_
_entity_poly.entity_id
_entity_poly.type
_entity_poly.pdbx_seq_one_letter_code
_entity_poly.pdbx_strand_id
1 'polypeptide(L)'
;MALGTLFLLIIVIILMLIASSVPSALINSVSGGGAQFGVFLAGIIISLAIAFILFELIYWLIPNKKMSWKTTWCGALVASITLEIFIILFPLYVRQFMGNYAGQIGFAVILILFFYYFAIILIIGAQINAYYFEQYPPYPDALGTYLSKINDEQNQENNNDSLHNDNKEQNVSITNDDEQPNRTGWIRKLWCCTRQHTIAPESLQDNIV
;
A
#
# COMPACT_ATOMS: atom_id res chain seq x y z
N MET A 1 13.65 -7.50 5.43
CA MET A 1 12.68 -6.39 5.60
C MET A 1 12.54 -6.01 7.08
N ALA A 2 12.08 -6.91 7.95
CA ALA A 2 11.87 -6.63 9.39
C ALA A 2 13.13 -6.21 10.18
N LEU A 3 14.30 -6.79 9.88
CA LEU A 3 15.56 -6.41 10.54
C LEU A 3 16.01 -4.98 10.20
N GLY A 4 15.79 -4.55 8.95
CA GLY A 4 16.13 -3.20 8.51
C GLY A 4 15.23 -2.14 9.14
N THR A 5 13.93 -2.41 9.22
CA THR A 5 12.97 -1.54 9.90
C THR A 5 13.24 -1.47 11.40
N LEU A 6 13.66 -2.58 12.03
CA LEU A 6 13.99 -2.62 13.46
C LEU A 6 15.28 -1.84 13.79
N PHE A 7 16.32 -1.98 12.97
CA PHE A 7 17.57 -1.22 13.14
C PHE A 7 17.35 0.30 13.00
N LEU A 8 16.55 0.70 12.02
CA LEU A 8 16.17 2.10 11.84
C LEU A 8 15.37 2.63 13.04
N LEU A 9 14.40 1.86 13.54
CA LEU A 9 13.59 2.23 14.70
C LEU A 9 14.48 2.46 15.93
N ILE A 10 15.49 1.61 16.15
CA ILE A 10 16.49 1.80 17.22
C ILE A 10 17.24 3.13 17.04
N ILE A 11 17.71 3.43 15.84
CA ILE A 11 18.40 4.70 15.55
C ILE A 11 17.49 5.90 15.86
N VAL A 12 16.21 5.82 15.49
CA VAL A 12 15.26 6.91 15.74
C VAL A 12 14.93 7.07 17.21
N ILE A 13 14.80 5.98 17.97
CA ILE A 13 14.63 6.06 19.43
C ILE A 13 15.84 6.75 20.08
N ILE A 14 17.06 6.38 19.67
CA ILE A 14 18.29 7.03 20.16
C ILE A 14 18.29 8.52 19.79
N LEU A 15 17.87 8.86 18.57
CA LEU A 15 17.77 10.25 18.12
C LEU A 15 16.77 11.06 18.99
N MET A 16 15.63 10.47 19.34
CA MET A 16 14.60 11.08 20.21
C MET A 16 15.08 11.27 21.66
N LEU A 17 15.95 10.39 22.15
CA LEU A 17 16.58 10.53 23.47
C LEU A 17 17.57 11.70 23.51
N ILE A 18 18.38 11.84 22.46
CA ILE A 18 19.34 12.95 22.32
C ILE A 18 18.57 14.27 22.18
N ALA A 19 17.57 14.30 21.32
CA ALA A 19 16.64 15.42 21.14
C ALA A 19 16.08 16.00 22.45
N SER A 20 15.70 15.13 23.38
CA SER A 20 15.06 15.54 24.64
C SER A 20 16.04 16.12 25.66
N SER A 21 17.34 15.85 25.52
CA SER A 21 18.39 16.25 26.48
C SER A 21 19.18 17.49 26.04
N VAL A 22 19.20 17.79 24.74
CA VAL A 22 19.99 18.90 24.18
C VAL A 22 19.46 20.29 24.58
N PRO A 23 18.15 20.61 24.46
CA PRO A 23 17.66 21.97 24.76
C PRO A 23 17.82 22.34 26.23
N SER A 24 17.55 21.39 27.13
CA SER A 24 17.63 21.58 28.58
C SER A 24 19.07 21.68 29.08
N ALA A 25 20.02 20.95 28.49
CA ALA A 25 21.44 21.09 28.82
C ALA A 25 22.05 22.41 28.33
N LEU A 26 21.64 22.90 27.15
CA LEU A 26 22.15 24.13 26.55
C LEU A 26 21.65 25.39 27.27
N ILE A 27 20.38 25.44 27.69
CA ILE A 27 19.83 26.58 28.44
C ILE A 27 20.50 26.75 29.81
N ASN A 28 20.83 25.63 30.48
CA ASN A 28 21.47 25.66 31.79
C ASN A 28 22.96 26.04 31.75
N SER A 29 23.61 25.95 30.58
CA SER A 29 25.04 26.20 30.42
C SER A 29 25.35 27.64 29.98
N VAL A 30 24.35 28.42 29.58
CA VAL A 30 24.54 29.78 29.04
C VAL A 30 23.88 30.84 29.92
N SER A 31 24.68 31.69 30.56
CA SER A 31 24.22 32.83 31.35
C SER A 31 24.33 34.12 30.53
N GLY A 32 23.29 34.45 29.76
CA GLY A 32 23.22 35.72 29.05
C GLY A 32 22.06 35.83 28.06
N GLY A 33 21.29 36.92 28.12
CA GLY A 33 20.05 37.10 27.35
C GLY A 33 20.23 37.03 25.82
N GLY A 34 21.37 37.47 25.28
CA GLY A 34 21.68 37.35 23.85
C GLY A 34 21.99 35.93 23.40
N ALA A 35 22.66 35.14 24.25
CA ALA A 35 22.95 33.73 23.98
C ALA A 35 21.69 32.84 24.12
N GLN A 36 20.76 33.22 25.01
CA GLN A 36 19.48 32.53 25.18
C GLN A 36 18.63 32.56 23.91
N PHE A 37 18.63 33.65 23.15
CA PHE A 37 17.91 33.71 21.87
C PHE A 37 18.49 32.73 20.84
N GLY A 38 19.82 32.63 20.76
CA GLY A 38 20.48 31.65 19.90
C GLY A 38 20.17 30.21 20.28
N VAL A 39 20.16 29.90 21.58
CA VAL A 39 19.80 28.57 22.09
C VAL A 39 18.33 28.24 21.83
N PHE A 40 17.43 29.22 21.95
CA PHE A 40 16.01 29.04 21.62
C PHE A 40 15.79 28.72 20.14
N LEU A 41 16.43 29.48 19.24
CA LEU A 41 16.37 29.23 17.80
C LEU A 41 16.93 27.86 17.44
N ALA A 42 18.07 27.48 18.03
CA ALA A 42 18.66 26.16 17.86
C ALA A 42 17.70 25.06 18.34
N GLY A 43 17.01 25.26 19.46
CA GLY A 43 15.99 24.36 19.97
C GLY A 43 14.85 24.13 18.98
N ILE A 44 14.29 25.20 18.40
CA ILE A 44 13.23 25.09 17.37
C ILE A 44 13.72 24.32 16.15
N ILE A 45 14.91 24.64 15.65
CA ILE A 45 15.48 23.96 14.47
C ILE A 45 15.68 22.46 14.76
N ILE A 46 16.17 22.13 15.96
CA ILE A 46 16.35 20.75 16.40
C ILE A 46 15.00 20.04 16.45
N SER A 47 14.00 20.60 17.15
CA SER A 47 12.64 20.04 17.22
C SER A 47 12.05 19.79 15.84
N LEU A 48 12.18 20.75 14.93
CA LEU A 48 11.71 20.63 13.55
C LEU A 48 12.45 19.53 12.78
N ALA A 49 13.77 19.41 12.96
CA ALA A 49 14.57 18.35 12.33
C ALA A 49 14.17 16.96 12.82
N ILE A 50 13.88 16.83 14.12
CA ILE A 50 13.42 15.57 14.72
C ILE A 50 12.03 15.19 14.21
N ALA A 51 11.11 16.15 14.19
CA ALA A 51 9.77 15.97 13.63
C ALA A 51 9.86 15.57 12.14
N PHE A 52 10.73 16.23 11.38
CA PHE A 52 11.00 15.89 9.99
C PHE A 52 11.45 14.43 9.81
N ILE A 53 12.45 13.98 10.59
CA ILE A 53 12.94 12.59 10.54
C ILE A 53 11.84 11.60 10.94
N LEU A 54 10.99 11.96 11.90
CA LEU A 54 9.86 11.13 12.32
C LEU A 54 8.85 10.94 11.18
N PHE A 55 8.42 12.02 10.52
CA PHE A 55 7.49 11.92 9.39
C PHE A 55 8.10 11.23 8.17
N GLU A 56 9.37 11.52 7.86
CA GLU A 56 10.12 10.84 6.80
C GLU A 56 10.14 9.33 7.04
N LEU A 57 10.40 8.91 8.28
CA LEU A 57 10.35 7.50 8.65
C LEU A 57 8.95 6.92 8.52
N ILE A 58 7.93 7.62 9.01
CA ILE A 58 6.53 7.15 8.90
C ILE A 58 6.16 6.95 7.44
N TYR A 59 6.49 7.90 6.58
CA TYR A 59 6.23 7.82 5.14
C TYR A 59 7.12 6.86 4.40
N TRP A 60 8.23 6.41 4.97
CA TRP A 60 9.07 5.37 4.37
C TRP A 60 8.74 3.96 4.88
N LEU A 61 8.34 3.83 6.14
CA LEU A 61 8.00 2.57 6.80
C LEU A 61 6.63 2.04 6.37
N ILE A 62 5.64 2.92 6.25
CA ILE A 62 4.28 2.57 5.84
C ILE A 62 4.22 1.98 4.43
N PRO A 63 4.83 2.59 3.39
CA PRO A 63 4.80 1.99 2.07
C PRO A 63 5.70 0.76 2.06
N ASN A 64 5.07 -0.42 2.06
CA ASN A 64 5.70 -1.70 1.77
C ASN A 64 6.20 -1.81 0.30
N LYS A 65 6.37 -0.67 -0.40
CA LYS A 65 6.92 -0.54 -1.75
C LYS A 65 8.26 0.19 -1.67
N LYS A 66 9.18 -0.15 -2.57
CA LYS A 66 10.53 0.44 -2.69
C LYS A 66 10.44 1.90 -3.13
N MET A 67 10.12 2.79 -2.20
CA MET A 67 10.10 4.23 -2.43
C MET A 67 11.49 4.80 -2.12
N SER A 68 11.97 5.69 -2.99
CA SER A 68 13.24 6.40 -2.78
C SER A 68 13.03 7.52 -1.77
N TRP A 69 13.96 7.65 -0.82
CA TRP A 69 13.97 8.68 0.24
C TRP A 69 13.93 10.12 -0.31
N LYS A 70 14.25 10.31 -1.60
CA LYS A 70 14.22 11.63 -2.23
C LYS A 70 12.80 12.12 -2.53
N THR A 71 11.83 11.23 -2.62
CA THR A 71 10.47 11.62 -3.03
C THR A 71 9.60 11.95 -1.81
N THR A 72 9.89 11.35 -0.65
CA THR A 72 9.16 11.49 0.62
C THR A 72 9.44 12.79 1.37
N TRP A 73 10.59 13.43 1.12
CA TRP A 73 11.04 14.63 1.84
C TRP A 73 10.03 15.78 1.79
N CYS A 74 9.39 16.04 0.65
CA CYS A 74 8.49 17.20 0.53
C CYS A 74 7.27 17.08 1.45
N GLY A 75 6.65 15.89 1.51
CA GLY A 75 5.54 15.61 2.43
C GLY A 75 5.98 15.65 3.89
N ALA A 76 7.15 15.10 4.21
CA ALA A 76 7.70 15.10 5.58
C ALA A 76 7.99 16.52 6.10
N LEU A 77 8.46 17.43 5.23
CA LEU A 77 8.74 18.81 5.60
C LEU A 77 7.46 19.62 5.87
N VAL A 78 6.43 19.43 5.06
CA VAL A 78 5.13 20.08 5.30
C VAL A 78 4.48 19.54 6.57
N ALA A 79 4.55 18.22 6.78
CA ALA A 79 4.01 17.58 7.97
C ALA A 79 4.75 18.03 9.24
N SER A 80 6.08 18.14 9.22
CA SER A 80 6.86 18.57 10.39
C SER A 80 6.58 20.01 10.79
N ILE A 81 6.48 20.94 9.83
CA ILE A 81 6.12 22.33 10.10
C ILE A 81 4.69 22.41 10.68
N THR A 82 3.76 21.67 10.07
CA THR A 82 2.36 21.66 10.54
C THR A 82 2.24 21.05 11.94
N LEU A 83 3.01 20.00 12.23
CA LEU A 83 3.07 19.40 13.57
C LEU A 83 3.63 20.37 14.61
N GLU A 84 4.70 21.10 14.29
CA GLU A 84 5.30 22.08 15.21
C GLU A 84 4.27 23.15 15.58
N ILE A 85 3.57 23.69 14.58
CA ILE A 85 2.47 24.64 14.76
C ILE A 85 1.38 24.02 15.64
N PHE A 86 0.99 22.77 15.38
CA PHE A 86 -0.02 22.07 16.14
C PHE A 86 0.37 21.85 17.62
N ILE A 87 1.62 21.46 17.89
CA ILE A 87 2.14 21.26 19.26
C ILE A 87 2.12 22.57 20.05
N ILE A 88 2.30 23.72 19.39
CA ILE A 88 2.20 25.04 20.03
C ILE A 88 0.74 25.46 20.24
N LEU A 89 -0.13 25.26 19.25
CA LEU A 89 -1.55 25.66 19.31
C LEU A 89 -2.38 24.79 20.26
N PHE A 90 -2.10 23.49 20.33
CA PHE A 90 -2.96 22.54 21.04
C PHE A 90 -3.05 22.81 22.56
N PRO A 91 -1.94 23.04 23.29
CA PRO A 91 -1.99 23.40 24.71
C PRO A 91 -2.73 24.72 24.95
N LEU A 92 -2.60 25.69 24.03
CA LEU A 92 -3.32 26.97 24.11
C LEU A 92 -4.83 26.75 24.00
N TYR A 93 -5.27 25.91 23.05
CA TYR A 93 -6.67 25.52 22.89
C TYR A 93 -7.21 24.83 24.15
N VAL A 94 -6.49 23.84 24.67
CA VAL A 94 -6.90 23.12 25.89
C VAL A 94 -7.01 24.07 27.08
N ARG A 95 -6.04 24.96 27.27
CA ARG A 95 -6.04 25.92 28.38
C ARG A 95 -7.25 26.87 28.33
N GLN A 96 -7.61 27.35 27.13
CA GLN A 96 -8.69 28.32 26.97
C GLN A 96 -10.09 27.69 27.06
N PHE A 97 -10.30 26.52 26.47
CA PHE A 97 -11.64 25.92 26.31
C PHE A 97 -11.95 24.81 27.31
N MET A 98 -10.93 24.10 27.81
CA MET A 98 -11.10 22.93 28.68
C MET A 98 -10.66 23.15 30.13
N GLY A 99 -10.24 24.37 30.50
CA GLY A 99 -9.76 24.70 31.85
C GLY A 99 -10.77 24.40 32.97
N ASN A 100 -12.07 24.50 32.69
CA ASN A 100 -13.15 24.22 33.67
C ASN A 100 -13.67 22.76 33.62
N TYR A 101 -13.33 22.00 32.58
CA TYR A 101 -13.80 20.63 32.36
C TYR A 101 -12.72 19.58 32.69
N ALA A 102 -11.70 19.99 33.46
CA ALA A 102 -10.47 19.25 33.77
C ALA A 102 -10.67 18.08 34.75
N GLY A 103 -11.65 17.21 34.50
CA GLY A 103 -11.81 15.89 35.14
C GLY A 103 -11.25 14.75 34.29
N GLN A 104 -11.31 13.52 34.79
CA GLN A 104 -10.86 12.30 34.08
C GLN A 104 -11.48 12.14 32.67
N ILE A 105 -12.75 12.53 32.49
CA ILE A 105 -13.44 12.47 31.20
C ILE A 105 -12.86 13.51 30.22
N GLY A 106 -12.48 14.69 30.71
CA GLY A 106 -11.86 15.74 29.90
C GLY A 106 -10.53 15.29 29.30
N PHE A 107 -9.72 14.55 30.06
CA PHE A 107 -8.46 13.99 29.55
C PHE A 107 -8.66 13.06 28.35
N ALA A 108 -9.64 12.15 28.42
CA ALA A 108 -9.94 11.24 27.31
C ALA A 108 -10.36 12.00 26.04
N VAL A 109 -11.20 13.02 26.17
CA VAL A 109 -11.65 13.86 25.05
C VAL A 109 -10.48 14.65 24.44
N ILE A 110 -9.63 15.24 25.28
CA ILE A 110 -8.42 15.97 24.85
C ILE A 110 -7.49 15.04 24.08
N LEU A 111 -7.32 13.80 24.55
CA LEU A 111 -6.45 12.81 23.92
C LEU A 111 -6.99 12.34 22.56
N ILE A 112 -8.30 12.07 22.46
CA ILE A 112 -8.94 11.74 21.18
C ILE A 112 -8.80 12.90 20.19
N LEU A 113 -9.02 14.14 20.64
CA LEU A 113 -8.87 15.32 19.79
C LEU A 113 -7.43 15.50 19.31
N PHE A 114 -6.45 15.24 20.18
CA PHE A 114 -5.04 15.28 19.83
C PHE A 114 -4.71 14.31 18.69
N PHE A 115 -5.07 13.03 18.85
CA PHE A 115 -4.82 12.02 17.84
C PHE A 115 -5.62 12.23 16.56
N TYR A 116 -6.83 12.79 16.65
CA TYR A 116 -7.63 13.17 15.49
C TYR A 116 -6.90 14.19 14.61
N TYR A 117 -6.43 15.29 15.18
CA TYR A 117 -5.68 16.29 14.42
C TYR A 117 -4.32 15.76 13.96
N PHE A 118 -3.63 14.98 14.79
CA PHE A 118 -2.38 14.34 14.41
C PHE A 118 -2.54 13.44 13.17
N ALA A 119 -3.63 12.66 13.12
CA ALA A 119 -3.96 11.82 11.96
C ALA A 119 -4.25 12.66 10.70
N ILE A 120 -4.95 13.79 10.83
CA ILE A 120 -5.19 14.71 9.70
C ILE A 120 -3.86 15.25 9.16
N ILE A 121 -2.95 15.69 10.03
CA ILE A 121 -1.63 16.19 9.63
C ILE A 121 -0.85 15.10 8.87
N LEU A 122 -0.88 13.87 9.39
CA LEU A 122 -0.26 12.72 8.73
C LEU A 122 -0.81 12.48 7.33
N ILE A 123 -2.14 12.50 7.18
CA ILE A 123 -2.82 12.29 5.89
C ILE A 123 -2.47 13.40 4.91
N ILE A 124 -2.45 14.66 5.34
CA ILE A 124 -2.10 15.80 4.48
C ILE A 124 -0.68 15.65 3.94
N GLY A 125 0.30 15.36 4.79
CA GLY A 125 1.69 15.16 4.32
C GLY A 125 1.83 13.92 3.42
N ALA A 126 1.05 12.87 3.67
CA ALA A 126 1.03 11.69 2.81
C ALA A 126 0.40 11.98 1.43
N GLN A 127 -0.64 12.81 1.38
CA GLN A 127 -1.29 13.22 0.13
C GLN A 127 -0.34 14.06 -0.73
N ILE A 128 0.41 14.97 -0.09
CA ILE A 128 1.45 15.74 -0.77
C ILE A 128 2.52 14.80 -1.33
N ASN A 129 3.00 13.87 -0.51
CA ASN A 129 3.96 12.86 -0.96
C ASN A 129 3.43 12.02 -2.14
N ALA A 130 2.17 11.57 -2.08
CA ALA A 130 1.53 10.83 -3.15
C ALA A 130 1.44 11.64 -4.46
N TYR A 131 1.09 12.93 -4.37
CA TYR A 131 1.06 13.83 -5.53
C TYR A 131 2.42 13.94 -6.23
N TYR A 132 3.53 13.95 -5.46
CA TYR A 132 4.88 13.95 -6.02
C TYR A 132 5.34 12.57 -6.52
N PHE A 133 4.78 11.48 -5.98
CA PHE A 133 5.11 10.10 -6.36
C PHE A 133 4.30 9.58 -7.55
N GLU A 134 3.12 10.14 -7.83
CA GLU A 134 2.26 9.80 -8.97
C GLU A 134 2.81 10.34 -10.29
N GLN A 135 4.05 9.96 -10.61
CA GLN A 135 4.46 9.70 -11.99
C GLN A 135 3.99 8.28 -12.33
N TYR A 136 2.67 8.09 -12.43
CA TYR A 136 2.15 6.86 -13.03
C TYR A 136 2.65 6.82 -14.48
N PRO A 137 3.32 5.75 -14.94
CA PRO A 137 3.27 5.45 -16.37
C PRO A 137 1.78 5.40 -16.73
N PRO A 138 1.36 6.03 -17.85
CA PRO A 138 -0.04 6.08 -18.24
C PRO A 138 -0.59 4.65 -18.14
N TYR A 139 -1.70 4.49 -17.40
CA TYR A 139 -2.47 3.25 -17.41
C TYR A 139 -2.61 2.88 -18.88
N PRO A 140 -1.99 1.78 -19.38
CA PRO A 140 -2.28 1.36 -20.74
C PRO A 140 -3.78 1.17 -20.71
N ASP A 141 -4.46 1.83 -21.64
CA ASP A 141 -5.82 1.59 -22.10
C ASP A 141 -6.17 0.09 -21.99
N ALA A 142 -6.50 -0.35 -20.78
CA ALA A 142 -6.39 -1.75 -20.44
C ALA A 142 -7.47 -2.51 -21.20
N LEU A 143 -8.63 -1.89 -21.41
CA LEU A 143 -9.62 -2.40 -22.35
C LEU A 143 -9.07 -2.57 -23.76
N GLY A 144 -8.38 -1.59 -24.34
CA GLY A 144 -7.84 -1.71 -25.70
C GLY A 144 -6.85 -2.85 -25.83
N THR A 145 -5.95 -3.00 -24.86
CA THR A 145 -4.93 -4.06 -24.86
C THR A 145 -5.50 -5.44 -24.50
N TYR A 146 -6.51 -5.53 -23.63
CA TYR A 146 -7.21 -6.78 -23.34
C TYR A 146 -8.08 -7.21 -24.52
N LEU A 147 -8.80 -6.28 -25.15
CA LEU A 147 -9.60 -6.56 -26.34
C LEU A 147 -8.72 -6.96 -27.52
N SER A 148 -7.55 -6.35 -27.70
CA SER A 148 -6.61 -6.77 -28.74
C SER A 148 -6.10 -8.19 -28.49
N LYS A 149 -5.70 -8.51 -27.26
CA LYS A 149 -5.27 -9.88 -26.89
C LYS A 149 -6.37 -10.92 -27.10
N ILE A 150 -7.59 -10.64 -26.65
CA ILE A 150 -8.73 -11.55 -26.81
C ILE A 150 -9.05 -11.74 -28.30
N ASN A 151 -8.99 -10.66 -29.10
CA ASN A 151 -9.20 -10.72 -30.54
C ASN A 151 -8.11 -11.54 -31.26
N ASP A 152 -6.86 -11.44 -30.81
CA ASP A 152 -5.75 -12.22 -31.35
C ASP A 152 -5.87 -13.72 -30.99
N GLU A 153 -6.25 -14.05 -29.75
CA GLU A 153 -6.50 -15.44 -29.31
C GLU A 153 -7.66 -16.09 -30.07
N GLN A 154 -8.78 -15.37 -30.25
CA GLN A 154 -9.93 -15.84 -31.03
C GLN A 154 -9.59 -16.02 -32.52
N ASN A 155 -8.79 -15.13 -33.12
CA ASN A 155 -8.34 -15.29 -34.50
C ASN A 155 -7.45 -16.53 -34.69
N GLN A 156 -6.63 -16.90 -33.70
CA GLN A 156 -5.81 -18.12 -33.79
C GLN A 156 -6.66 -19.39 -33.72
N GLU A 157 -7.65 -19.43 -32.83
CA GLU A 157 -8.58 -20.57 -32.71
C GLU A 157 -9.38 -20.78 -34.00
N ASN A 158 -9.96 -19.69 -34.55
CA ASN A 158 -10.69 -19.73 -35.82
C ASN A 158 -9.83 -20.22 -36.99
N ASN A 159 -8.58 -19.76 -37.10
CA ASN A 159 -7.67 -20.19 -38.17
C ASN A 159 -7.32 -21.69 -38.07
N ASN A 160 -7.10 -22.19 -36.86
CA ASN A 160 -6.77 -23.58 -36.62
C ASN A 160 -7.94 -24.52 -36.95
N ASP A 161 -9.16 -24.11 -36.63
CA ASP A 161 -10.38 -24.86 -36.95
C ASP A 161 -10.65 -24.92 -38.46
N SER A 162 -10.44 -23.82 -39.18
CA SER A 162 -10.52 -23.83 -40.65
C SER A 162 -9.49 -24.76 -41.28
N LEU A 163 -8.26 -24.80 -40.75
CA LEU A 163 -7.23 -25.73 -41.23
C LEU A 163 -7.62 -27.19 -40.95
N HIS A 164 -8.21 -27.47 -39.79
CA HIS A 164 -8.63 -28.83 -39.44
C HIS A 164 -9.79 -29.33 -40.31
N ASN A 165 -10.72 -28.43 -40.67
CA ASN A 165 -11.89 -28.78 -41.48
C ASN A 165 -11.53 -29.01 -42.97
N ASP A 166 -10.63 -28.19 -43.54
CA ASP A 166 -10.11 -28.40 -44.90
C ASP A 166 -9.38 -29.75 -45.04
N ASN A 167 -8.53 -30.07 -44.05
CA ASN A 167 -7.85 -31.37 -44.01
C ASN A 167 -8.86 -32.51 -43.88
N LYS A 168 -9.94 -32.35 -43.11
CA LYS A 168 -10.96 -33.38 -42.95
C LYS A 168 -11.78 -33.60 -44.24
N GLU A 169 -12.13 -32.54 -44.96
CA GLU A 169 -12.83 -32.65 -46.25
C GLU A 169 -11.94 -33.23 -47.36
N GLN A 170 -10.65 -32.87 -47.40
CA GLN A 170 -9.69 -33.53 -48.29
C GLN A 170 -9.48 -35.01 -47.93
N ASN A 171 -9.41 -35.36 -46.65
CA ASN A 171 -9.20 -36.74 -46.23
C ASN A 171 -10.45 -37.60 -46.47
N VAL A 172 -11.65 -37.05 -46.27
CA VAL A 172 -12.92 -37.74 -46.54
C VAL A 172 -13.13 -37.96 -48.05
N SER A 173 -12.70 -37.03 -48.91
CA SER A 173 -12.75 -37.24 -50.36
C SER A 173 -11.73 -38.29 -50.84
N ILE A 174 -10.62 -38.49 -50.14
CA ILE A 174 -9.63 -39.55 -50.45
C ILE A 174 -10.09 -40.94 -49.95
N THR A 175 -10.89 -41.03 -48.88
CA THR A 175 -11.24 -42.32 -48.25
C THR A 175 -12.51 -43.01 -48.77
N ASN A 176 -13.23 -42.44 -49.74
CA ASN A 176 -14.52 -42.96 -50.18
C ASN A 176 -14.49 -43.91 -51.40
N ASP A 177 -13.32 -44.26 -51.95
CA ASP A 177 -13.25 -45.09 -53.16
C ASP A 177 -13.00 -46.59 -52.94
N ASP A 178 -12.60 -47.05 -51.76
CA ASP A 178 -12.41 -48.49 -51.54
C ASP A 178 -12.85 -48.89 -50.14
N GLU A 179 -13.79 -49.85 -50.09
CA GLU A 179 -13.93 -50.92 -49.08
C GLU A 179 -15.31 -51.06 -48.41
N GLN A 180 -16.11 -51.96 -49.01
CA GLN A 180 -17.09 -52.83 -48.35
C GLN A 180 -16.63 -54.28 -48.63
N PRO A 181 -16.98 -55.33 -47.84
CA PRO A 181 -17.62 -55.42 -46.52
C PRO A 181 -16.88 -56.41 -45.57
N ASN A 182 -17.45 -56.70 -44.37
CA ASN A 182 -17.59 -58.05 -43.75
C ASN A 182 -17.40 -58.09 -42.21
N ARG A 183 -18.56 -58.08 -41.54
CA ARG A 183 -19.01 -58.93 -40.42
C ARG A 183 -18.24 -59.02 -39.09
N THR A 184 -18.98 -58.56 -38.08
CA THR A 184 -19.36 -59.24 -36.81
C THR A 184 -18.25 -59.85 -35.93
N GLY A 185 -18.22 -59.45 -34.64
CA GLY A 185 -17.71 -60.37 -33.63
C GLY A 185 -17.50 -59.85 -32.20
N TRP A 186 -17.12 -58.59 -31.97
CA TRP A 186 -16.41 -58.25 -30.71
C TRP A 186 -16.97 -57.06 -29.92
N ILE A 187 -18.28 -56.85 -29.98
CA ILE A 187 -19.01 -56.11 -28.93
C ILE A 187 -18.55 -56.64 -27.55
N ARG A 188 -18.41 -55.76 -26.55
CA ARG A 188 -18.31 -56.06 -25.10
C ARG A 188 -16.92 -56.36 -24.49
N LYS A 189 -15.88 -55.53 -24.64
CA LYS A 189 -14.74 -55.63 -23.69
C LYS A 189 -14.12 -54.35 -23.11
N LEU A 190 -14.32 -53.17 -23.68
CA LEU A 190 -13.64 -51.97 -23.14
C LEU A 190 -14.49 -51.06 -22.24
N TRP A 191 -15.77 -51.36 -22.03
CA TRP A 191 -16.69 -50.50 -21.28
C TRP A 191 -16.72 -50.72 -19.74
N CYS A 192 -15.80 -51.52 -19.15
CA CYS A 192 -15.90 -51.90 -17.72
C CYS A 192 -14.67 -51.66 -16.83
N CYS A 193 -13.55 -51.16 -17.33
CA CYS A 193 -12.37 -50.98 -16.48
C CYS A 193 -11.71 -49.64 -16.75
N THR A 194 -11.90 -48.71 -15.82
CA THR A 194 -10.92 -47.71 -15.34
C THR A 194 -11.63 -46.37 -15.14
N ARG A 195 -12.36 -46.20 -14.02
CA ARG A 195 -11.79 -45.79 -12.71
C ARG A 195 -11.48 -44.27 -12.75
N GLN A 196 -12.39 -43.40 -12.30
CA GLN A 196 -12.62 -43.01 -10.88
C GLN A 196 -11.62 -41.93 -10.43
N HIS A 197 -12.07 -40.65 -10.44
CA HIS A 197 -11.88 -39.60 -9.40
C HIS A 197 -12.06 -38.18 -9.98
N THR A 198 -13.06 -37.45 -9.48
CA THR A 198 -13.19 -35.95 -9.36
C THR A 198 -14.66 -35.64 -9.02
N ILE A 199 -15.14 -35.88 -7.79
CA ILE A 199 -15.33 -34.94 -6.65
C ILE A 199 -15.67 -33.48 -7.02
N ALA A 200 -16.76 -32.99 -6.40
CA ALA A 200 -17.67 -31.87 -6.69
C ALA A 200 -17.14 -30.43 -6.52
N PRO A 201 -17.90 -29.41 -6.99
CA PRO A 201 -18.00 -28.09 -6.36
C PRO A 201 -19.21 -28.00 -5.42
N GLU A 202 -18.97 -27.60 -4.17
CA GLU A 202 -20.00 -27.39 -3.14
C GLU A 202 -20.66 -26.02 -3.30
N SER A 203 -21.98 -26.06 -3.44
CA SER A 203 -22.90 -24.95 -3.64
C SER A 203 -23.27 -24.26 -2.32
N LEU A 204 -23.26 -22.94 -2.35
CA LEU A 204 -24.00 -22.04 -1.46
C LEU A 204 -25.50 -22.42 -1.38
N GLN A 205 -26.00 -22.60 -0.16
CA GLN A 205 -27.41 -22.44 0.25
C GLN A 205 -27.40 -22.25 1.78
N ASP A 206 -27.73 -21.06 2.29
CA ASP A 206 -29.07 -20.54 2.63
C ASP A 206 -29.58 -20.95 4.03
N ASN A 207 -29.97 -19.89 4.77
CA ASN A 207 -31.13 -19.78 5.65
C ASN A 207 -31.18 -20.34 7.09
N ILE A 208 -31.56 -19.39 7.98
CA ILE A 208 -32.64 -19.46 9.00
C ILE A 208 -32.46 -20.46 10.14
N VAL A 209 -32.25 -19.94 11.36
CA VAL A 209 -33.20 -19.83 12.49
C VAL A 209 -32.64 -18.81 13.49
#